data_AF-G7KBQ7-F1
#
_entry.id   AF-G7KBQ7-F1
#
_cell.length_a   1.000
_cell.length_b   1.000
_cell.length_c   1.000
_cell.angle_alpha   90.00
_cell.angle_beta   90.00
_cell.angle_gamma   90.00
#
_symmetry.space_group_name_H-M   'P 1'
#
loop_
_entity.id
_entity.type
_entity.pdbx_description
1 polymer ?
#
loop_
_entity_poly.entity_id
_entity_poly.type
_entity_poly.pdbx_seq_one_letter_code
_entity_poly.pdbx_strand_id
1 'polypeptide(L)'
;MGNLVEWVNLPLELWLVIAKNMNTTIDVIRFRSICNLLRSIIPPPLQSPSYRLRTLDDKFWQLVQTKVYRLEPLIPTCSSNSFSNIGWIIKVEESKSGKFRHLDVLTNTSITHTYPFNVLDFMNLRVRELFQAYNFYSSKYVCHWTTFQPGNDVNKVVLFPVEGRGQMAFVLNKDKKLRVCNVGYNNLIIVGDGNRVYDDLILYMGKVYVVDTNGIIFRINCSSFTLVQSSPPLNSGGKKKYLVESNGRLFVVDMYYERKRLNAYDLNIDTSVLIVDNDLSRWFRVSDLGDDLFVLGKDSNFSLSAKDYYGFERNCIYFHCRNRIVRISLNNSEINVKGTNLNLLVSCSTSISSCAMVTSDLDKQVIEFEYFNDKLLVDQLDFHSLINQDLIK
;
A
#
# COMPACT_ATOMS: atom_id res chain seq x y z
N MET A 1 -6.71 14.07 -46.52
CA MET A 1 -7.72 14.19 -45.45
C MET A 1 -7.93 12.80 -44.87
N GLY A 2 -7.35 12.52 -43.70
CA GLY A 2 -7.62 11.25 -43.01
C GLY A 2 -9.03 11.31 -42.43
N ASN A 3 -9.92 10.42 -42.86
CA ASN A 3 -11.24 10.29 -42.26
C ASN A 3 -11.06 9.98 -40.77
N LEU A 4 -11.40 10.96 -39.92
CA LEU A 4 -11.64 10.70 -38.50
C LEU A 4 -12.89 9.82 -38.43
N VAL A 5 -12.67 8.52 -38.23
CA VAL A 5 -13.76 7.63 -37.85
C VAL A 5 -14.20 8.07 -36.46
N GLU A 6 -15.37 8.68 -36.37
CA GLU A 6 -15.98 8.95 -35.07
C GLU A 6 -16.20 7.62 -34.37
N TRP A 7 -15.59 7.47 -33.20
CA TRP A 7 -15.70 6.29 -32.35
C TRP A 7 -17.16 5.86 -32.15
N VAL A 8 -18.10 6.80 -32.14
CA VAL A 8 -19.55 6.56 -32.02
C VAL A 8 -20.09 5.60 -33.10
N ASN A 9 -19.45 5.53 -34.27
CA ASN A 9 -19.85 4.69 -35.39
C ASN A 9 -19.25 3.27 -35.32
N LEU A 10 -18.50 2.92 -34.28
CA LEU A 10 -18.03 1.54 -34.09
C LEU A 10 -19.23 0.60 -33.88
N PRO A 11 -19.30 -0.54 -34.60
CA PRO A 11 -20.23 -1.61 -34.29
C PRO A 11 -20.16 -2.06 -32.83
N LEU A 12 -21.31 -2.48 -32.31
CA LEU A 12 -21.49 -2.93 -30.92
C LEU A 12 -20.51 -4.04 -30.53
N GLU A 13 -20.24 -4.95 -31.46
CA GLU A 13 -19.37 -6.11 -31.27
C GLU A 13 -17.93 -5.69 -31.00
N LEU A 14 -17.45 -4.62 -31.67
CA LEU A 14 -16.09 -4.12 -31.47
C LEU A 14 -15.93 -3.46 -30.11
N TRP A 15 -16.98 -2.78 -29.60
CA TRP A 15 -16.96 -2.25 -28.24
C TRP A 15 -16.81 -3.34 -27.18
N LEU A 16 -17.49 -4.48 -27.36
CA LEU A 16 -17.36 -5.64 -26.49
C LEU A 16 -15.96 -6.27 -26.56
N VAL A 17 -15.36 -6.34 -27.74
CA VAL A 17 -13.97 -6.82 -27.92
C VAL A 17 -12.97 -5.89 -27.23
N ILE A 18 -13.14 -4.57 -27.36
CA ILE A 18 -12.29 -3.60 -26.66
C ILE A 18 -12.44 -3.75 -25.14
N ALA A 19 -13.68 -3.83 -24.65
CA ALA A 19 -13.98 -4.03 -23.23
C ALA A 19 -13.37 -5.31 -22.67
N LYS A 20 -13.40 -6.41 -23.43
CA LYS A 20 -12.81 -7.69 -23.02
C LYS A 20 -11.29 -7.65 -22.90
N ASN A 21 -10.63 -6.75 -23.62
CA ASN A 21 -9.17 -6.58 -23.58
C ASN A 21 -8.71 -5.54 -22.53
N MET A 22 -9.62 -4.97 -21.74
CA MET A 22 -9.24 -4.11 -20.62
C MET A 22 -8.73 -4.95 -19.47
N ASN A 23 -7.50 -4.68 -19.04
CA ASN A 23 -6.81 -5.49 -18.05
C ASN A 23 -7.06 -5.03 -16.61
N THR A 24 -7.62 -3.83 -16.40
CA THR A 24 -7.80 -3.28 -15.04
C THR A 24 -9.25 -2.85 -14.77
N THR A 25 -9.65 -2.98 -13.50
CA THR A 25 -10.95 -2.50 -13.00
C THR A 25 -11.17 -1.01 -13.31
N ILE A 26 -10.11 -0.20 -13.24
CA ILE A 26 -10.17 1.24 -13.49
C ILE A 26 -10.44 1.54 -14.96
N ASP A 27 -9.78 0.82 -15.88
CA ASP A 27 -10.00 1.02 -17.32
C ASP A 27 -11.45 0.70 -17.69
N VAL A 28 -12.00 -0.38 -17.13
CA VAL A 28 -13.42 -0.73 -17.27
C VAL A 28 -14.31 0.40 -16.73
N ILE A 29 -14.03 0.94 -15.53
CA ILE A 29 -14.81 2.05 -14.95
C ILE A 29 -14.75 3.31 -15.81
N ARG A 30 -13.56 3.68 -16.30
CA ARG A 30 -13.37 4.84 -17.17
C ARG A 30 -14.14 4.69 -18.46
N PHE A 31 -14.02 3.53 -19.09
CA PHE A 31 -14.66 3.29 -20.37
C PHE A 31 -16.19 3.27 -20.26
N ARG A 32 -16.72 2.71 -19.16
CA ARG A 32 -18.14 2.81 -18.79
C ARG A 32 -18.60 4.24 -18.47
N SER A 33 -17.68 5.17 -18.21
CA SER A 33 -17.99 6.56 -17.87
C SER A 33 -18.04 7.48 -19.09
N ILE A 34 -17.61 7.01 -20.27
CA ILE A 34 -17.58 7.81 -21.51
C ILE A 34 -19.00 8.16 -21.97
N CYS A 35 -19.92 7.20 -22.04
CA CYS A 35 -21.31 7.44 -22.46
C CYS A 35 -22.28 6.38 -21.92
N ASN A 36 -23.58 6.68 -21.99
CA ASN A 36 -24.65 5.79 -21.51
C ASN A 36 -24.67 4.43 -22.24
N LEU A 37 -24.30 4.41 -23.52
CA LEU A 37 -24.22 3.19 -24.33
C LEU A 37 -23.17 2.23 -23.77
N LEU A 38 -21.92 2.70 -23.57
CA LEU A 38 -20.86 1.87 -23.02
C LEU A 38 -21.15 1.45 -21.57
N ARG A 39 -21.80 2.31 -20.78
CA ARG A 39 -22.24 2.00 -19.42
C ARG A 39 -23.23 0.84 -19.35
N SER A 40 -24.11 0.72 -20.36
CA SER A 40 -25.14 -0.33 -20.41
C SER A 40 -24.63 -1.64 -21.00
N ILE A 41 -23.76 -1.58 -22.01
CA ILE A 41 -23.24 -2.76 -22.71
C ILE A 41 -22.21 -3.52 -21.88
N ILE A 42 -21.31 -2.78 -21.26
CA ILE A 42 -20.22 -3.37 -20.49
C ILE A 42 -20.81 -3.73 -19.13
N PRO A 43 -20.45 -4.85 -18.50
CA PRO A 43 -20.84 -5.12 -17.13
C PRO A 43 -20.03 -4.25 -16.15
N PRO A 44 -20.57 -3.87 -14.98
CA PRO A 44 -19.76 -3.26 -13.93
C PRO A 44 -18.68 -4.27 -13.50
N PRO A 45 -17.50 -3.79 -13.06
CA PRO A 45 -16.48 -4.69 -12.55
C PRO A 45 -17.04 -5.52 -11.40
N LEU A 46 -16.66 -6.80 -11.35
CA LEU A 46 -16.99 -7.66 -10.22
C LEU A 46 -16.37 -7.08 -8.95
N GLN A 47 -17.17 -7.04 -7.87
CA GLN A 47 -16.70 -6.59 -6.56
C GLN A 47 -15.52 -7.45 -6.10
N SER A 48 -14.56 -6.81 -5.43
CA SER A 48 -13.43 -7.54 -4.87
C SER A 48 -13.93 -8.65 -3.93
N PRO A 49 -13.50 -9.90 -4.12
CA PRO A 49 -14.03 -11.01 -3.35
C PRO A 49 -13.65 -10.84 -1.87
N SER A 50 -14.65 -10.75 -1.00
CA SER A 50 -14.43 -10.82 0.45
C SER A 50 -14.37 -12.29 0.86
N TYR A 51 -13.23 -12.74 1.35
CA TYR A 51 -13.07 -14.13 1.75
C TYR A 51 -13.31 -14.29 3.25
N ARG A 52 -14.15 -15.27 3.61
CA ARG A 52 -14.31 -15.69 5.00
C ARG A 52 -13.45 -16.94 5.22
N LEU A 53 -12.60 -16.88 6.24
CA LEU A 53 -11.80 -17.97 6.76
C LEU A 53 -12.34 -18.30 8.16
N ARG A 54 -12.24 -19.55 8.59
CA ARG A 54 -12.59 -19.96 9.96
C ARG A 54 -11.31 -20.26 10.73
N THR A 55 -11.23 -19.81 11.98
CA THR A 55 -10.11 -20.13 12.88
C THR A 55 -10.28 -21.47 13.59
N LEU A 56 -9.19 -21.91 14.24
CA LEU A 56 -9.20 -23.04 15.17
C LEU A 56 -10.06 -22.78 16.42
N ASP A 57 -10.29 -21.52 16.80
CA ASP A 57 -11.05 -21.13 18.01
C ASP A 57 -12.53 -20.78 17.70
N ASP A 58 -13.10 -21.31 16.61
CA ASP A 58 -14.46 -21.01 16.12
C ASP A 58 -14.77 -19.52 15.83
N LYS A 59 -13.76 -18.64 15.85
CA LYS A 59 -13.88 -17.27 15.33
C LYS A 59 -13.83 -17.27 13.81
N PHE A 60 -14.55 -16.33 13.21
CA PHE A 60 -14.47 -16.06 11.78
C PHE A 60 -13.48 -14.95 11.49
N TRP A 61 -12.86 -15.13 10.34
CA TRP A 61 -11.82 -14.29 9.83
C TRP A 61 -12.28 -13.73 8.49
N GLN A 62 -12.40 -12.41 8.36
CA GLN A 62 -12.75 -11.77 7.10
C GLN A 62 -11.49 -11.15 6.50
N LEU A 63 -11.07 -11.70 5.36
CA LEU A 63 -10.05 -11.10 4.51
C LEU A 63 -10.70 -10.01 3.66
N VAL A 64 -10.12 -8.82 3.70
CA VAL A 64 -10.55 -7.68 2.92
C VAL A 64 -9.37 -7.22 2.08
N GLN A 65 -9.60 -7.13 0.77
CA GLN A 65 -8.57 -6.67 -0.15
C GLN A 65 -8.41 -5.15 -0.03
N THR A 66 -7.16 -4.71 0.05
CA THR A 66 -6.78 -3.31 -0.11
C THR A 66 -5.96 -3.15 -1.36
N LYS A 67 -6.12 -2.00 -2.02
CA LYS A 67 -5.39 -1.65 -3.23
C LYS A 67 -4.68 -0.34 -3.02
N VAL A 68 -3.44 -0.28 -3.49
CA VAL A 68 -2.63 0.93 -3.47
C VAL A 68 -2.50 1.46 -4.89
N TYR A 69 -2.85 2.72 -5.07
CA TYR A 69 -2.85 3.39 -6.37
C TYR A 69 -1.89 4.57 -6.37
N ARG A 70 -1.25 4.80 -7.51
CA ARG A 70 -0.64 6.08 -7.87
C ARG A 70 -1.69 6.93 -8.58
N LEU A 71 -1.82 8.17 -8.14
CA LEU A 71 -2.59 9.22 -8.81
C LEU A 71 -1.61 10.20 -9.44
N GLU A 72 -1.72 10.45 -10.73
CA GLU A 72 -0.90 11.39 -11.47
C GLU A 72 -1.81 12.38 -12.21
N PRO A 73 -1.61 13.71 -12.08
CA PRO A 73 -2.34 14.69 -12.88
C PRO A 73 -2.12 14.47 -14.38
N LEU A 74 -3.19 14.56 -15.20
CA LEU A 74 -3.05 14.47 -16.66
C LEU A 74 -2.53 15.76 -17.29
N ILE A 75 -2.65 16.89 -16.60
CA ILE A 75 -2.14 18.18 -17.04
C ILE A 75 -1.00 18.55 -16.09
N PRO A 76 0.26 18.69 -16.55
CA PRO A 76 1.33 19.20 -15.71
C PRO A 76 0.93 20.60 -15.27
N THR A 77 0.90 20.84 -13.95
CA THR A 77 0.68 22.19 -13.42
C THR A 77 1.78 23.09 -13.93
N CYS A 78 1.44 23.99 -14.84
CA CYS A 78 2.34 24.95 -15.42
C CYS A 78 2.81 25.95 -14.36
N SER A 79 3.95 25.70 -13.72
CA SER A 79 4.87 26.74 -13.23
C SER A 79 6.24 26.13 -12.91
N SER A 80 7.22 26.51 -13.73
CA SER A 80 8.67 26.51 -13.46
C SER A 80 9.18 25.71 -12.25
N ASN A 81 9.45 24.41 -12.46
CA ASN A 81 10.56 23.61 -11.89
C ASN A 81 10.27 22.12 -12.12
N SER A 82 11.01 21.46 -13.02
CA SER A 82 11.34 20.01 -13.16
C SER A 82 10.45 18.86 -12.61
N PHE A 83 9.21 19.09 -12.17
CA PHE A 83 8.37 18.16 -11.41
C PHE A 83 7.10 17.75 -12.17
N SER A 84 7.17 17.64 -13.49
CA SER A 84 5.97 17.48 -14.32
C SER A 84 5.19 16.16 -14.09
N ASN A 85 5.75 15.17 -13.38
CA ASN A 85 5.18 13.83 -13.24
C ASN A 85 5.11 13.29 -11.79
N ILE A 86 5.24 14.15 -10.77
CA ILE A 86 5.09 13.71 -9.36
C ILE A 86 3.63 13.34 -9.11
N GLY A 87 3.40 12.13 -8.60
CA GLY A 87 2.08 11.64 -8.23
C GLY A 87 1.86 11.56 -6.72
N TRP A 88 0.63 11.23 -6.34
CA TRP A 88 0.26 10.87 -4.99
C TRP A 88 0.05 9.36 -4.87
N ILE A 89 0.23 8.84 -3.66
CA ILE A 89 -0.10 7.46 -3.32
C ILE A 89 -1.36 7.44 -2.47
N ILE A 90 -2.34 6.62 -2.84
CA ILE A 90 -3.53 6.39 -2.03
C ILE A 90 -3.70 4.90 -1.77
N LYS A 91 -4.22 4.56 -0.60
CA LYS A 91 -4.62 3.19 -0.27
C LYS A 91 -6.11 3.15 -0.03
N VAL A 92 -6.79 2.23 -0.69
CA VAL A 92 -8.24 2.08 -0.54
C VAL A 92 -8.62 0.65 -0.22
N GLU A 93 -9.69 0.52 0.56
CA GLU A 93 -10.35 -0.73 0.88
C GLU A 93 -11.75 -0.74 0.27
N GLU A 94 -12.08 -1.76 -0.51
CA GLU A 94 -13.45 -1.94 -1.01
C GLU A 94 -14.30 -2.68 0.02
N SER A 95 -15.40 -2.06 0.45
CA SER A 95 -16.37 -2.72 1.32
C SER A 95 -17.37 -3.57 0.53
N LYS A 96 -18.07 -4.49 1.19
CA LYS A 96 -19.11 -5.34 0.56
C LYS A 96 -20.26 -4.56 -0.07
N SER A 97 -20.47 -3.31 0.32
CA SER A 97 -21.50 -2.45 -0.29
C SER A 97 -21.00 -1.73 -1.56
N GLY A 98 -19.78 -2.04 -2.02
CA GLY A 98 -19.12 -1.35 -3.14
C GLY A 98 -18.59 0.04 -2.77
N LYS A 99 -18.70 0.47 -1.50
CA LYS A 99 -18.13 1.73 -1.04
C LYS A 99 -16.65 1.57 -0.74
N PHE A 100 -15.82 2.50 -1.20
CA PHE A 100 -14.40 2.55 -0.89
C PHE A 100 -14.15 3.32 0.41
N ARG A 101 -13.21 2.84 1.22
CA ARG A 101 -12.64 3.56 2.36
C ARG A 101 -11.23 3.98 2.04
N HIS A 102 -10.91 5.24 2.26
CA HIS A 102 -9.54 5.73 2.18
C HIS A 102 -8.78 5.35 3.45
N LEU A 103 -7.61 4.73 3.30
CA LEU A 103 -6.78 4.25 4.39
C LEU A 103 -5.41 4.95 4.37
N ASP A 104 -4.87 5.21 5.54
CA ASP A 104 -3.46 5.57 5.69
C ASP A 104 -2.57 4.39 5.26
N VAL A 105 -1.56 4.70 4.45
CA VAL A 105 -0.71 3.70 3.78
C VAL A 105 0.13 2.89 4.79
N LEU A 106 0.52 3.50 5.91
CA LEU A 106 1.38 2.89 6.92
C LEU A 106 0.60 2.12 7.98
N THR A 107 -0.54 2.65 8.42
CA THR A 107 -1.27 2.20 9.61
C THR A 107 -2.57 1.46 9.32
N ASN A 108 -3.09 1.60 8.09
CA ASN A 108 -4.42 1.16 7.68
C ASN A 108 -5.56 1.80 8.49
N THR A 109 -5.35 2.96 9.11
CA THR A 109 -6.44 3.71 9.74
C THR A 109 -7.28 4.39 8.68
N SER A 110 -8.60 4.40 8.86
CA SER A 110 -9.49 5.12 7.96
C SER A 110 -9.20 6.62 8.04
N ILE A 111 -8.98 7.24 6.90
CA ILE A 111 -8.86 8.69 6.78
C ILE A 111 -10.27 9.24 6.55
N THR A 112 -10.74 10.08 7.46
CA THR A 112 -12.01 10.79 7.30
C THR A 112 -11.75 12.13 6.63
N HIS A 113 -12.38 12.34 5.48
CA HIS A 113 -12.38 13.64 4.82
C HIS A 113 -13.49 14.51 5.40
N THR A 114 -13.20 15.77 5.67
CA THR A 114 -14.17 16.77 6.18
C THR A 114 -15.05 17.36 5.07
N TYR A 115 -14.79 17.05 3.79
CA TYR A 115 -15.51 17.61 2.63
C TYR A 115 -16.52 16.65 2.00
N PRO A 116 -17.66 17.16 1.46
CA PRO A 116 -18.79 16.36 0.99
C PRO A 116 -18.58 15.61 -0.34
N PHE A 117 -17.51 15.86 -1.09
CA PHE A 117 -17.27 15.20 -2.37
C PHE A 117 -16.12 14.19 -2.28
N ASN A 118 -16.45 12.98 -1.82
CA ASN A 118 -15.56 11.81 -1.79
C ASN A 118 -15.36 11.17 -3.18
N VAL A 119 -15.43 11.95 -4.27
CA VAL A 119 -15.43 11.43 -5.64
C VAL A 119 -14.12 11.82 -6.31
N LEU A 120 -13.27 10.83 -6.54
CA LEU A 120 -12.08 11.00 -7.39
C LEU A 120 -12.52 11.04 -8.85
N ASP A 121 -12.28 12.17 -9.51
CA ASP A 121 -12.52 12.29 -10.94
C ASP A 121 -11.37 11.65 -11.74
N PHE A 122 -11.65 10.47 -12.29
CA PHE A 122 -10.69 9.71 -13.10
C PHE A 122 -10.47 10.29 -14.51
N MET A 123 -11.21 11.33 -14.91
CA MET A 123 -11.02 12.02 -16.19
C MET A 123 -9.81 12.96 -16.17
N ASN A 124 -9.49 13.50 -14.99
CA ASN A 124 -8.38 14.45 -14.80
C ASN A 124 -7.14 13.81 -14.15
N LEU A 125 -7.32 12.61 -13.57
CA LEU A 125 -6.27 11.87 -12.90
C LEU A 125 -5.96 10.58 -13.64
N ARG A 126 -4.69 10.36 -13.94
CA ARG A 126 -4.16 9.06 -14.29
C ARG A 126 -4.01 8.20 -13.05
N VAL A 127 -4.82 7.15 -12.94
CA VAL A 127 -4.76 6.20 -11.84
C VAL A 127 -4.10 4.91 -12.28
N ARG A 128 -3.09 4.47 -11.53
CA ARG A 128 -2.37 3.22 -11.77
C ARG A 128 -2.37 2.38 -10.50
N GLU A 129 -2.83 1.14 -10.60
CA GLU A 129 -2.68 0.16 -9.51
C GLU A 129 -1.19 -0.18 -9.35
N LEU A 130 -0.67 -0.05 -8.14
CA LEU A 130 0.70 -0.40 -7.81
C LEU A 130 0.76 -1.85 -7.33
N PHE A 131 0.01 -2.15 -6.28
CA PHE A 131 -0.06 -3.49 -5.70
C PHE A 131 -1.32 -3.66 -4.85
N GLN A 132 -1.56 -4.91 -4.49
CA GLN A 132 -2.67 -5.34 -3.66
C GLN A 132 -2.13 -5.87 -2.34
N ALA A 133 -2.83 -5.59 -1.25
CA ALA A 133 -2.57 -6.14 0.05
C ALA A 133 -3.87 -6.69 0.64
N TYR A 134 -3.77 -7.41 1.75
CA TYR A 134 -4.91 -8.04 2.37
C TYR A 134 -4.95 -7.70 3.85
N ASN A 135 -6.01 -6.97 4.20
CA ASN A 135 -6.35 -6.68 5.58
C ASN A 135 -7.21 -7.77 6.18
N PHE A 136 -7.18 -7.81 7.50
CA PHE A 136 -7.77 -8.87 8.26
C PHE A 136 -8.69 -8.33 9.37
N TYR A 137 -9.95 -8.81 9.38
CA TYR A 137 -10.94 -8.47 10.40
C TYR A 137 -11.40 -9.71 11.14
N SER A 138 -11.29 -9.69 12.46
CA SER A 138 -11.74 -10.78 13.33
C SER A 138 -13.20 -10.57 13.72
N SER A 139 -13.96 -11.66 13.75
CA SER A 139 -15.32 -11.65 14.26
C SER A 139 -15.35 -11.43 15.77
N LYS A 140 -16.17 -10.48 16.21
CA LYS A 140 -16.50 -10.24 17.60
C LYS A 140 -18.00 -10.42 17.80
N TYR A 141 -18.38 -11.37 18.64
CA TYR A 141 -19.75 -11.53 19.08
C TYR A 141 -20.08 -10.42 20.08
N VAL A 142 -21.06 -9.58 19.73
CA VAL A 142 -21.57 -8.52 20.60
C VAL A 142 -23.09 -8.64 20.62
N CYS A 143 -23.66 -8.88 21.79
CA CYS A 143 -25.11 -8.86 22.03
C CYS A 143 -25.94 -9.56 20.94
N HIS A 144 -25.60 -10.82 20.61
CA HIS A 144 -26.31 -11.70 19.66
C HIS A 144 -26.06 -11.45 18.16
N TRP A 145 -25.20 -10.48 17.78
CA TRP A 145 -24.76 -10.28 16.40
C TRP A 145 -23.24 -10.39 16.24
N THR A 146 -22.78 -10.87 15.08
CA THR A 146 -21.36 -10.97 14.75
C THR A 146 -20.90 -9.71 14.02
N THR A 147 -20.02 -8.93 14.65
CA THR A 147 -19.35 -7.77 14.04
C THR A 147 -17.94 -8.13 13.61
N PHE A 148 -17.37 -7.45 12.63
CA PHE A 148 -15.98 -7.64 12.21
C PHE A 148 -15.17 -6.40 12.59
N GLN A 149 -14.17 -6.57 13.45
CA GLN A 149 -13.28 -5.50 13.89
C GLN A 149 -11.86 -5.79 13.40
N PRO A 150 -10.98 -4.77 13.21
CA PRO A 150 -9.60 -4.99 12.83
C PRO A 150 -8.97 -6.05 13.73
N GLY A 151 -8.60 -7.19 13.13
CA GLY A 151 -8.13 -8.35 13.87
C GLY A 151 -6.74 -8.06 14.41
N ASN A 152 -6.55 -8.25 15.72
CA ASN A 152 -5.24 -8.10 16.34
C ASN A 152 -4.45 -9.41 16.35
N ASP A 153 -4.89 -10.49 15.71
CA ASP A 153 -4.23 -11.80 15.82
C ASP A 153 -3.35 -12.14 14.62
N VAL A 154 -3.54 -11.42 13.51
CA VAL A 154 -2.84 -11.63 12.24
C VAL A 154 -1.90 -10.45 11.98
N ASN A 155 -0.66 -10.76 11.62
CA ASN A 155 0.34 -9.78 11.20
C ASN A 155 0.25 -9.49 9.70
N LYS A 156 0.21 -10.54 8.87
CA LYS A 156 0.26 -10.39 7.41
C LYS A 156 -0.37 -11.58 6.71
N VAL A 157 -0.95 -11.35 5.53
CA VAL A 157 -1.51 -12.39 4.66
C VAL A 157 -1.00 -12.21 3.24
N VAL A 158 -0.63 -13.33 2.61
CA VAL A 158 -0.34 -13.38 1.17
C VAL A 158 -1.26 -14.41 0.53
N LEU A 159 -1.89 -14.01 -0.57
CA LEU A 159 -2.60 -14.95 -1.43
C LEU A 159 -1.66 -15.54 -2.48
N PHE A 160 -1.81 -16.84 -2.72
CA PHE A 160 -1.09 -17.58 -3.73
C PHE A 160 -2.09 -18.26 -4.66
N PRO A 161 -2.08 -17.96 -5.97
CA PRO A 161 -2.97 -18.61 -6.94
C PRO A 161 -2.55 -20.07 -7.14
N VAL A 162 -3.51 -20.98 -7.19
CA VAL A 162 -3.30 -22.39 -7.51
C VAL A 162 -4.07 -22.72 -8.76
N GLU A 163 -3.36 -23.15 -9.80
CA GLU A 163 -3.96 -23.57 -11.07
C GLU A 163 -5.07 -24.60 -10.84
N GLY A 164 -6.27 -24.30 -11.35
CA GLY A 164 -7.44 -25.15 -11.27
C GLY A 164 -8.02 -25.39 -9.85
N ARG A 165 -7.43 -24.82 -8.78
CA ARG A 165 -7.87 -25.06 -7.39
C ARG A 165 -8.22 -23.79 -6.60
N GLY A 166 -8.18 -22.62 -7.23
CA GLY A 166 -8.53 -21.35 -6.61
C GLY A 166 -7.32 -20.64 -6.00
N GLN A 167 -7.46 -20.12 -4.78
CA GLN A 167 -6.41 -19.38 -4.09
C GLN A 167 -6.11 -19.99 -2.71
N MET A 168 -4.85 -19.98 -2.31
CA MET A 168 -4.41 -20.28 -0.95
C MET A 168 -4.06 -18.99 -0.22
N ALA A 169 -4.38 -18.91 1.07
CA ALA A 169 -4.00 -17.82 1.93
C ALA A 169 -2.92 -18.31 2.92
N PHE A 170 -1.73 -17.73 2.82
CA PHE A 170 -0.67 -17.86 3.81
C PHE A 170 -0.81 -16.76 4.84
N VAL A 171 -1.01 -17.14 6.10
CA VAL A 171 -1.32 -16.25 7.21
C VAL A 171 -0.20 -16.33 8.24
N LEU A 172 0.47 -15.19 8.49
CA LEU A 172 1.39 -15.04 9.60
C LEU A 172 0.68 -14.39 10.76
N ASN A 173 0.61 -15.12 11.87
CA ASN A 173 -0.06 -14.68 13.08
C ASN A 173 0.88 -13.90 14.01
N LYS A 174 0.32 -13.23 15.02
CA LYS A 174 1.08 -12.53 16.07
C LYS A 174 1.93 -13.46 16.94
N ASP A 175 1.54 -14.73 17.04
CA ASP A 175 2.34 -15.81 17.65
C ASP A 175 3.58 -16.16 16.81
N LYS A 176 3.81 -15.46 15.69
CA LYS A 176 4.87 -15.68 14.71
C LYS A 176 4.79 -17.05 14.01
N LYS A 177 3.66 -17.74 14.10
CA LYS A 177 3.43 -19.01 13.40
C LYS A 177 2.81 -18.75 12.05
N LEU A 178 3.27 -19.52 11.07
CA LEU A 178 2.79 -19.50 9.71
C LEU A 178 1.77 -20.61 9.50
N ARG A 179 0.62 -20.25 8.95
CA ARG A 179 -0.45 -21.20 8.62
C ARG A 179 -0.93 -20.96 7.19
N VAL A 180 -1.48 -21.98 6.56
CA VAL A 180 -2.05 -21.92 5.22
C VAL A 180 -3.46 -22.47 5.23
N CYS A 181 -4.34 -21.89 4.41
CA CYS A 181 -5.67 -22.41 4.18
C CYS A 181 -6.08 -22.19 2.72
N ASN A 182 -6.95 -23.06 2.20
CA ASN A 182 -7.59 -22.79 0.93
C ASN A 182 -8.66 -21.72 1.14
N VAL A 183 -8.67 -20.71 0.29
CA VAL A 183 -9.65 -19.65 0.35
C VAL A 183 -11.06 -20.26 0.15
N GLY A 184 -11.95 -19.98 1.10
CA GLY A 184 -13.32 -20.54 1.11
C GLY A 184 -13.45 -21.89 1.83
N TYR A 185 -12.35 -22.50 2.27
CA TYR A 185 -12.36 -23.72 3.07
C TYR A 185 -11.88 -23.46 4.51
N ASN A 186 -12.33 -24.29 5.44
CA ASN A 186 -12.02 -24.17 6.87
C ASN A 186 -10.89 -25.12 7.27
N ASN A 187 -9.73 -25.03 6.58
CA ASN A 187 -8.58 -25.91 6.82
C ASN A 187 -7.31 -25.09 7.10
N LEU A 188 -7.11 -24.63 8.33
CA LEU A 188 -5.81 -24.07 8.73
C LEU A 188 -4.80 -25.19 8.97
N ILE A 189 -3.79 -25.25 8.14
CA ILE A 189 -2.67 -26.18 8.23
C ILE A 189 -1.43 -25.39 8.66
N ILE A 190 -0.65 -25.93 9.59
CA ILE A 190 0.63 -25.34 10.00
C ILE A 190 1.66 -25.62 8.90
N VAL A 191 2.41 -24.59 8.48
CA VAL A 191 3.46 -24.74 7.46
C VAL A 191 4.78 -25.12 8.11
N GLY A 192 5.47 -26.11 7.55
CA GLY A 192 6.72 -26.66 8.10
C GLY A 192 6.49 -27.54 9.34
N ASP A 193 7.43 -27.49 10.27
CA ASP A 193 7.43 -28.30 11.51
C ASP A 193 6.59 -27.69 12.65
N GLY A 194 6.05 -26.49 12.45
CA GLY A 194 5.31 -25.74 13.47
C GLY A 194 6.14 -25.19 14.63
N ASN A 195 7.43 -25.51 14.71
CA ASN A 195 8.32 -25.07 15.79
C ASN A 195 8.97 -23.71 15.49
N ARG A 196 9.21 -23.43 14.21
CA ARG A 196 9.77 -22.15 13.76
C ARG A 196 8.85 -20.97 14.03
N VAL A 197 9.45 -19.79 14.08
CA VAL A 197 8.79 -18.50 14.24
C VAL A 197 9.29 -17.53 13.18
N TYR A 198 8.38 -16.80 12.57
CA TYR A 198 8.65 -15.92 11.43
C TYR A 198 8.36 -14.47 11.76
N ASP A 199 9.18 -13.59 11.20
CA ASP A 199 8.98 -12.16 11.33
C ASP A 199 8.15 -11.58 10.18
N ASP A 200 8.33 -12.08 8.96
CA ASP A 200 7.58 -11.57 7.80
C ASP A 200 7.44 -12.62 6.69
N LEU A 201 6.51 -12.35 5.78
CA LEU A 201 6.27 -13.15 4.57
C LEU A 201 6.00 -12.27 3.35
N ILE A 202 6.29 -12.77 2.14
CA ILE A 202 6.10 -12.03 0.89
C ILE A 202 5.83 -12.98 -0.28
N LEU A 203 5.07 -12.52 -1.27
CA LEU A 203 5.02 -13.15 -2.60
C LEU A 203 6.11 -12.49 -3.46
N TYR A 204 7.14 -13.24 -3.83
CA TYR A 204 8.26 -12.75 -4.61
C TYR A 204 8.51 -13.69 -5.78
N MET A 205 8.58 -13.14 -7.01
CA MET A 205 8.80 -13.91 -8.24
C MET A 205 7.88 -15.14 -8.38
N GLY A 206 6.60 -14.97 -8.05
CA GLY A 206 5.59 -16.01 -8.13
C GLY A 206 5.73 -17.14 -7.10
N LYS A 207 6.52 -16.97 -6.04
CA LYS A 207 6.69 -17.95 -4.96
C LYS A 207 6.56 -17.26 -3.60
N VAL A 208 6.14 -18.02 -2.58
CA VAL A 208 5.98 -17.48 -1.23
C VAL A 208 7.25 -17.68 -0.44
N TYR A 209 7.76 -16.58 0.13
CA TYR A 209 8.95 -16.55 0.96
C TYR A 209 8.61 -16.07 2.37
N VAL A 210 9.35 -16.59 3.35
CA VAL A 210 9.28 -16.15 4.74
C VAL A 210 10.67 -15.92 5.29
N VAL A 211 10.79 -15.01 6.25
CA VAL A 211 12.02 -14.78 7.00
C VAL A 211 11.80 -15.13 8.46
N ASP A 212 12.66 -15.97 9.02
CA ASP A 212 12.63 -16.31 10.43
C ASP A 212 13.32 -15.23 11.29
N THR A 213 13.21 -15.35 12.61
CA THR A 213 13.82 -14.38 13.54
C THR A 213 15.35 -14.31 13.45
N ASN A 214 16.00 -15.38 12.98
CA ASN A 214 17.45 -15.45 12.76
C ASN A 214 17.86 -14.86 11.40
N GLY A 215 16.89 -14.46 10.59
CA GLY A 215 17.09 -13.92 9.25
C GLY A 215 17.38 -14.97 8.19
N ILE A 216 17.00 -16.23 8.42
CA ILE A 216 17.00 -17.23 7.37
C ILE A 216 15.74 -17.04 6.52
N ILE A 217 15.93 -16.88 5.21
CA ILE A 217 14.84 -16.89 4.23
C ILE A 217 14.53 -18.34 3.84
N PHE A 218 13.25 -18.69 3.90
CA PHE A 218 12.73 -19.95 3.39
C PHE A 218 11.73 -19.70 2.27
N ARG A 219 11.82 -20.52 1.22
CA ARG A 219 10.79 -20.65 0.19
C ARG A 219 9.83 -21.76 0.59
N ILE A 220 8.53 -21.50 0.51
CA ILE A 220 7.50 -22.51 0.78
C ILE A 220 7.26 -23.33 -0.50
N ASN A 221 7.37 -24.65 -0.39
CA ASN A 221 6.79 -25.54 -1.38
C ASN A 221 5.27 -25.57 -1.18
N CYS A 222 4.53 -24.91 -2.07
CA CYS A 222 3.09 -24.73 -1.94
C CYS A 222 2.28 -26.02 -2.15
N SER A 223 2.89 -27.10 -2.67
CA SER A 223 2.24 -28.40 -2.85
C SER A 223 2.36 -29.28 -1.60
N SER A 224 3.49 -29.21 -0.89
CA SER A 224 3.77 -30.03 0.30
C SER A 224 3.75 -29.26 1.62
N PHE A 225 3.66 -27.92 1.56
CA PHE A 225 3.80 -27.01 2.70
C PHE A 225 5.11 -27.18 3.49
N THR A 226 6.15 -27.66 2.81
CA THR A 226 7.50 -27.77 3.36
C THR A 226 8.34 -26.53 3.06
N LEU A 227 9.37 -26.31 3.85
CA LEU A 227 10.24 -25.14 3.75
C LEU A 227 11.57 -25.53 3.12
N VAL A 228 11.99 -24.77 2.12
CA VAL A 228 13.28 -24.90 1.46
C VAL A 228 14.11 -23.67 1.82
N GLN A 229 15.18 -23.89 2.58
CA GLN A 229 16.08 -22.79 2.95
C GLN A 229 16.67 -22.16 1.69
N SER A 230 16.62 -20.83 1.62
CA SER A 230 17.03 -20.03 0.48
C SER A 230 18.09 -18.98 0.83
N SER A 231 18.58 -18.94 2.08
CA SER A 231 19.69 -18.06 2.45
C SER A 231 20.48 -18.67 3.62
N PRO A 232 21.74 -18.25 3.86
CA PRO A 232 22.40 -18.47 5.13
C PRO A 232 21.67 -17.71 6.26
N PRO A 233 21.86 -18.12 7.52
CA PRO A 233 21.42 -17.32 8.65
C PRO A 233 22.13 -15.97 8.65
N LEU A 234 21.35 -14.91 8.91
CA LEU A 234 21.90 -13.57 9.05
C LEU A 234 22.59 -13.41 10.42
N ASN A 235 22.06 -14.07 11.46
CA ASN A 235 22.55 -14.01 12.85
C ASN A 235 22.77 -12.59 13.38
N SER A 236 22.00 -11.64 12.86
CA SER A 236 21.99 -10.27 13.33
C SER A 236 21.17 -10.15 14.60
N GLY A 237 21.58 -9.28 15.52
CA GLY A 237 20.85 -8.99 16.77
C GLY A 237 19.52 -8.25 16.58
N GLY A 238 19.05 -8.05 15.35
CA GLY A 238 17.81 -7.35 15.05
C GLY A 238 16.60 -8.15 15.53
N LYS A 239 15.63 -7.42 16.09
CA LYS A 239 14.46 -7.99 16.78
C LYS A 239 13.28 -8.26 15.85
N LYS A 240 13.26 -7.61 14.68
CA LYS A 240 12.20 -7.74 13.70
C LYS A 240 12.76 -7.56 12.29
N LYS A 241 12.44 -8.50 11.41
CA LYS A 241 12.84 -8.48 10.00
C LYS A 241 11.64 -8.24 9.10
N TYR A 242 11.85 -7.47 8.03
CA TYR A 242 10.85 -7.16 7.02
C TYR A 242 11.41 -7.52 5.64
N LEU A 243 10.60 -8.19 4.83
CA LEU A 243 10.90 -8.50 3.44
C LEU A 243 10.33 -7.39 2.55
N VAL A 244 11.17 -6.89 1.65
CA VAL A 244 10.82 -5.85 0.68
C VAL A 244 11.34 -6.28 -0.69
N GLU A 245 10.47 -6.26 -1.70
CA GLU A 245 10.89 -6.39 -3.10
C GLU A 245 11.18 -4.99 -3.65
N SER A 246 12.32 -4.82 -4.31
CA SER A 246 12.62 -3.61 -5.07
C SER A 246 13.40 -3.96 -6.33
N ASN A 247 12.95 -3.46 -7.48
CA ASN A 247 13.62 -3.65 -8.78
C ASN A 247 13.97 -5.13 -9.06
N GLY A 248 13.05 -6.05 -8.74
CA GLY A 248 13.21 -7.48 -8.95
C GLY A 248 14.14 -8.17 -7.95
N ARG A 249 14.62 -7.47 -6.92
CA ARG A 249 15.52 -8.02 -5.89
C ARG A 249 14.80 -8.07 -4.54
N LEU A 250 15.15 -9.07 -3.73
CA LEU A 250 14.58 -9.27 -2.40
C LEU A 250 15.53 -8.73 -1.33
N PHE A 251 15.05 -7.75 -0.56
CA PHE A 251 15.75 -7.13 0.55
C PHE A 251 15.17 -7.59 1.88
N VAL A 252 16.03 -7.59 2.91
CA VAL A 252 15.65 -7.71 4.31
C VAL A 252 15.99 -6.41 5.01
N VAL A 253 14.99 -5.75 5.60
CA VAL A 253 15.20 -4.68 6.57
C VAL A 253 15.20 -5.30 7.96
N ASP A 254 16.34 -5.25 8.63
CA ASP A 254 16.52 -5.75 9.99
C ASP A 254 16.50 -4.60 11.00
N MET A 255 15.49 -4.61 11.87
CA MET A 255 15.20 -3.54 12.82
C MET A 255 15.69 -3.90 14.22
N TYR A 256 16.41 -2.97 14.84
CA TYR A 256 16.91 -3.05 16.20
C TYR A 256 16.11 -2.08 17.07
N TYR A 257 15.59 -2.58 18.20
CA TYR A 257 14.88 -1.76 19.17
C TYR A 257 15.58 -1.86 20.52
N GLU A 258 16.16 -0.77 21.00
CA GLU A 258 16.68 -0.70 22.36
C GLU A 258 15.83 0.24 23.22
N ARG A 259 15.31 -0.28 24.33
CA ARG A 259 14.62 0.52 25.34
C ARG A 259 15.68 1.06 26.29
N LYS A 260 15.84 2.38 26.37
CA LYS A 260 16.68 2.96 27.43
C LYS A 260 15.99 2.71 28.77
N ARG A 261 16.70 2.11 29.73
CA ARG A 261 16.17 1.69 31.05
C ARG A 261 15.64 2.84 31.91
N LEU A 262 15.99 4.09 31.59
CA LEU A 262 15.75 5.24 32.46
C LEU A 262 14.51 6.07 32.06
N ASN A 263 14.04 6.00 30.80
CA ASN A 263 12.83 6.68 30.33
C ASN A 263 12.05 5.75 29.38
N ALA A 264 10.83 5.36 29.74
CA ALA A 264 9.99 4.44 28.93
C ALA A 264 9.67 4.97 27.51
N TYR A 265 9.87 6.27 27.28
CA TYR A 265 9.52 6.97 26.05
C TYR A 265 10.65 7.04 25.01
N ASP A 266 11.91 6.86 25.40
CA ASP A 266 13.06 6.88 24.48
C ASP A 266 13.30 5.48 23.89
N LEU A 267 12.98 5.32 22.60
CA LEU A 267 13.28 4.14 21.81
C LEU A 267 14.44 4.45 20.88
N ASN A 268 15.57 3.79 21.06
CA ASN A 268 16.61 3.81 20.04
C ASN A 268 16.22 2.80 18.95
N ILE A 269 16.08 3.30 17.73
CA ILE A 269 15.78 2.47 16.56
C ILE A 269 16.97 2.56 15.63
N ASP A 270 17.58 1.41 15.37
CA ASP A 270 18.60 1.27 14.35
C ASP A 270 18.14 0.24 13.32
N THR A 271 18.63 0.38 12.09
CA THR A 271 18.17 -0.41 10.95
C THR A 271 19.31 -0.77 10.03
N SER A 272 19.31 -2.01 9.57
CA SER A 272 20.18 -2.45 8.49
C SER A 272 19.35 -2.97 7.33
N VAL A 273 19.66 -2.50 6.12
CA VAL A 273 19.11 -3.08 4.90
C VAL A 273 20.12 -4.07 4.37
N LEU A 274 19.66 -5.27 4.05
CA LEU A 274 20.50 -6.33 3.50
C LEU A 274 19.88 -6.97 2.28
N ILE A 275 20.73 -7.45 1.38
CA ILE A 275 20.37 -8.25 0.22
C ILE A 275 21.18 -9.56 0.26
N VAL A 276 20.56 -10.65 -0.17
CA VAL A 276 21.26 -11.93 -0.34
C VAL A 276 21.82 -12.02 -1.76
N ASP A 277 23.05 -12.52 -1.91
CA ASP A 277 23.67 -12.72 -3.23
C ASP A 277 22.79 -13.60 -4.15
N ASN A 278 22.99 -13.51 -5.46
CA ASN A 278 22.26 -14.34 -6.44
C ASN A 278 22.49 -15.84 -6.20
N ASP A 279 23.68 -16.21 -5.72
CA ASP A 279 24.03 -17.58 -5.33
C ASP A 279 23.56 -17.94 -3.91
N LEU A 280 22.83 -17.04 -3.26
CA LEU A 280 22.19 -17.23 -1.95
C LEU A 280 23.16 -17.64 -0.83
N SER A 281 24.45 -17.29 -0.96
CA SER A 281 25.52 -17.78 -0.07
C SER A 281 25.97 -16.77 0.98
N ARG A 282 25.71 -15.48 0.78
CA ARG A 282 26.14 -14.40 1.68
C ARG A 282 25.18 -13.21 1.68
N TRP A 283 25.20 -12.49 2.79
CA TRP A 283 24.47 -11.25 3.00
C TRP A 283 25.35 -10.04 2.72
N PHE A 284 24.79 -9.03 2.08
CA PHE A 284 25.43 -7.73 1.90
C PHE A 284 24.59 -6.63 2.51
N ARG A 285 25.24 -5.75 3.28
CA ARG A 285 24.61 -4.54 3.77
C ARG A 285 24.50 -3.52 2.63
N VAL A 286 23.35 -2.88 2.54
CA VAL A 286 23.04 -1.83 1.58
C VAL A 286 22.93 -0.52 2.35
N SER A 287 23.82 0.41 2.04
CA SER A 287 23.83 1.76 2.63
C SER A 287 23.16 2.81 1.75
N ASP A 288 22.92 2.48 0.49
CA ASP A 288 22.31 3.38 -0.48
C ASP A 288 21.34 2.61 -1.39
N LEU A 289 20.07 3.01 -1.33
CA LEU A 289 18.99 2.54 -2.19
C LEU A 289 18.86 3.36 -3.48
N GLY A 290 19.72 4.37 -3.68
CA GLY A 290 19.63 5.28 -4.81
C GLY A 290 18.39 6.16 -4.72
N ASP A 291 17.53 6.11 -5.74
CA ASP A 291 16.24 6.82 -5.75
C ASP A 291 15.13 6.06 -5.01
N ASP A 292 15.34 4.77 -4.72
CA ASP A 292 14.34 3.95 -4.07
C ASP A 292 14.18 4.34 -2.59
N LEU A 293 12.98 4.10 -2.07
CA LEU A 293 12.64 4.14 -0.65
C LEU A 293 11.83 2.91 -0.28
N PHE A 294 11.86 2.53 0.99
CA PHE A 294 11.05 1.42 1.51
C PHE A 294 9.95 1.92 2.44
N VAL A 295 8.75 1.39 2.28
CA VAL A 295 7.62 1.59 3.17
C VAL A 295 7.33 0.28 3.88
N LEU A 296 7.42 0.26 5.21
CA LEU A 296 7.07 -0.87 6.06
C LEU A 296 5.68 -0.60 6.68
N GLY A 297 4.64 -0.98 5.95
CA GLY A 297 3.26 -0.82 6.35
C GLY A 297 2.76 -1.94 7.25
N LYS A 298 1.52 -1.80 7.70
CA LYS A 298 0.88 -2.77 8.60
C LYS A 298 0.63 -4.15 7.96
N ASP A 299 0.21 -4.18 6.71
CA ASP A 299 -0.18 -5.39 5.96
C ASP A 299 0.71 -5.67 4.74
N SER A 300 1.56 -4.72 4.38
CA SER A 300 2.36 -4.72 3.16
C SER A 300 3.62 -3.91 3.33
N ASN A 301 4.72 -4.44 2.81
CA ASN A 301 5.97 -3.71 2.67
C ASN A 301 6.28 -3.63 1.19
N PHE A 302 6.74 -2.48 0.72
CA PHE A 302 6.95 -2.22 -0.69
C PHE A 302 8.00 -1.13 -0.88
N SER A 303 8.58 -1.07 -2.06
CA SER A 303 9.45 0.02 -2.47
C SER A 303 8.75 0.98 -3.43
N LEU A 304 9.23 2.22 -3.45
CA LEU A 304 8.82 3.25 -4.40
C LEU A 304 10.06 4.02 -4.88
N SER A 305 9.96 4.63 -6.06
CA SER A 305 10.94 5.60 -6.56
C SER A 305 10.57 6.99 -6.01
N ALA A 306 11.43 7.60 -5.21
CA ALA A 306 11.10 8.84 -4.50
C ALA A 306 10.72 9.99 -5.45
N LYS A 307 11.39 10.10 -6.60
CA LYS A 307 11.10 11.13 -7.61
C LYS A 307 9.67 11.06 -8.18
N ASP A 308 8.99 9.92 -8.03
CA ASP A 308 7.66 9.70 -8.57
C ASP A 308 6.55 10.14 -7.62
N TYR A 309 6.86 10.45 -6.35
CA TYR A 309 5.85 10.67 -5.31
C TYR A 309 6.13 11.89 -4.44
N TYR A 310 5.08 12.64 -4.13
CA TYR A 310 5.17 13.79 -3.22
C TYR A 310 5.38 13.36 -1.76
N GLY A 311 6.21 14.09 -1.02
CA GLY A 311 6.44 13.88 0.42
C GLY A 311 7.41 12.75 0.78
N PHE A 312 8.03 12.14 -0.23
CA PHE A 312 8.97 11.04 -0.07
C PHE A 312 10.41 11.45 -0.41
N GLU A 313 11.35 11.03 0.43
CA GLU A 313 12.78 11.22 0.21
C GLU A 313 13.40 9.89 -0.23
N ARG A 314 14.34 9.97 -1.18
CA ARG A 314 15.12 8.82 -1.61
C ARG A 314 16.01 8.28 -0.49
N ASN A 315 16.45 7.03 -0.63
CA ASN A 315 17.33 6.37 0.32
C ASN A 315 16.81 6.41 1.78
N CYS A 316 15.50 6.28 1.94
CA CYS A 316 14.81 6.32 3.22
C CYS A 316 13.92 5.10 3.46
N ILE A 317 13.70 4.78 4.73
CA ILE A 317 12.76 3.78 5.21
C ILE A 317 11.67 4.48 6.02
N TYR A 318 10.41 4.24 5.68
CA TYR A 318 9.23 4.80 6.32
C TYR A 318 8.45 3.69 7.04
N PHE A 319 8.14 3.89 8.31
CA PHE A 319 7.34 2.93 9.07
C PHE A 319 6.59 3.63 10.22
N HIS A 320 5.57 2.95 10.75
CA HIS A 320 4.83 3.44 11.90
C HIS A 320 5.34 2.81 13.20
N CYS A 321 5.66 3.63 14.20
CA CYS A 321 6.07 3.19 15.53
C CYS A 321 5.50 4.09 16.62
N ARG A 322 4.87 3.49 17.65
CA ARG A 322 4.36 4.22 18.83
C ARG A 322 3.51 5.44 18.47
N ASN A 323 2.54 5.27 17.57
CA ASN A 323 1.65 6.33 17.08
C ASN A 323 2.36 7.46 16.34
N ARG A 324 3.54 7.22 15.78
CA ARG A 324 4.30 8.18 14.98
C ARG A 324 4.77 7.54 13.69
N ILE A 325 4.82 8.34 12.63
CA ILE A 325 5.52 7.99 11.41
C ILE A 325 7.00 8.27 11.62
N VAL A 326 7.84 7.28 11.36
CA VAL A 326 9.29 7.36 11.50
C VAL A 326 9.90 7.23 10.11
N ARG A 327 10.85 8.12 9.82
CA ARG A 327 11.69 8.09 8.62
C ARG A 327 13.14 7.87 9.05
N ILE A 328 13.82 6.91 8.45
CA ILE A 328 15.25 6.66 8.65
C ILE A 328 15.96 6.81 7.30
N SER A 329 16.95 7.69 7.22
CA SER A 329 17.83 7.81 6.05
C SER A 329 19.05 6.92 6.23
N LEU A 330 19.41 6.15 5.21
CA LEU A 330 20.55 5.23 5.29
C LEU A 330 21.91 5.93 5.20
N ASN A 331 21.93 7.22 4.81
CA ASN A 331 23.14 8.03 4.73
C ASN A 331 23.78 8.36 6.10
N ASN A 332 23.04 8.25 7.21
CA ASN A 332 23.46 8.72 8.54
C ASN A 332 23.51 7.60 9.59
N SER A 333 24.05 6.42 9.27
CA SER A 333 24.07 5.28 10.20
C SER A 333 25.03 5.39 11.40
N GLU A 334 25.49 6.58 11.76
CA GLU A 334 26.01 6.89 13.10
C GLU A 334 25.31 8.13 13.67
N ILE A 335 24.32 7.94 14.56
CA ILE A 335 23.81 9.04 15.38
C ILE A 335 23.76 8.61 16.85
N ASN A 336 24.74 9.12 17.61
CA ASN A 336 24.65 9.26 19.06
C ASN A 336 23.69 10.42 19.39
N VAL A 337 22.44 10.11 19.73
CA VAL A 337 21.44 11.13 20.13
C VAL A 337 21.52 11.38 21.64
N LYS A 338 22.09 12.53 22.02
CA LYS A 338 21.81 13.19 23.30
C LYS A 338 20.51 13.98 23.14
N GLY A 339 19.47 13.58 23.88
CA GLY A 339 18.16 14.23 23.84
C GLY A 339 18.17 15.57 24.58
N THR A 340 17.41 16.52 24.04
CA THR A 340 16.86 17.63 24.80
C THR A 340 15.35 17.71 24.55
N ASN A 341 14.63 17.78 25.67
CA ASN A 341 13.19 17.96 25.79
C ASN A 341 12.70 19.21 25.07
N LEU A 342 11.41 19.25 24.72
CA LEU A 342 10.58 20.46 24.93
C LEU A 342 9.08 20.07 24.98
N ASN A 343 8.52 20.22 26.18
CA ASN A 343 7.08 20.41 26.42
C ASN A 343 6.68 21.84 25.98
N LEU A 344 5.45 22.01 25.51
CA LEU A 344 4.83 23.33 25.27
C LEU A 344 4.65 24.11 26.60
N LEU A 345 5.14 25.36 26.65
CA LEU A 345 4.86 26.48 27.61
C LEU A 345 4.76 26.12 29.11
N VAL A 346 5.67 26.55 29.99
CA VAL A 346 5.71 27.91 30.58
C VAL A 346 7.15 28.48 30.62
N SER A 347 7.30 29.66 29.98
CA SER A 347 8.29 30.74 30.10
C SER A 347 9.82 30.50 30.11
N CYS A 348 10.45 31.27 29.20
CA CYS A 348 11.77 31.95 29.27
C CYS A 348 13.06 31.29 28.75
N SER A 349 13.48 31.85 27.59
CA SER A 349 14.83 32.24 27.13
C SER A 349 15.87 31.17 26.70
N THR A 350 16.13 31.19 25.37
CA THR A 350 17.39 30.99 24.61
C THR A 350 18.19 29.69 24.86
N SER A 351 18.59 28.82 23.91
CA SER A 351 18.76 28.90 22.44
C SER A 351 19.12 27.50 21.83
N ILE A 352 18.46 27.13 20.71
CA ILE A 352 18.90 26.46 19.42
C ILE A 352 19.88 25.24 19.49
N SER A 353 19.68 24.02 18.96
CA SER A 353 19.35 23.45 17.61
C SER A 353 19.34 21.89 17.71
N SER A 354 18.96 21.01 16.76
CA SER A 354 17.99 20.99 15.64
C SER A 354 17.80 19.51 15.20
N CYS A 355 16.71 18.85 15.65
CA CYS A 355 16.15 17.65 15.01
C CYS A 355 15.14 18.12 13.95
N ALA A 356 15.20 17.59 12.73
CA ALA A 356 14.11 17.78 11.77
C ALA A 356 12.94 16.87 12.19
N MET A 357 12.01 17.43 12.96
CA MET A 357 10.67 16.87 13.11
C MET A 357 9.95 16.99 11.78
N VAL A 358 9.61 15.86 11.14
CA VAL A 358 8.47 15.83 10.22
C VAL A 358 7.20 15.74 11.07
N THR A 359 6.94 16.80 11.85
CA THR A 359 5.57 17.13 12.22
C THR A 359 5.06 18.03 11.11
N SER A 360 3.94 17.64 10.50
CA SER A 360 3.11 18.45 9.61
C SER A 360 3.36 18.46 8.09
N ASP A 361 3.78 17.36 7.44
CA ASP A 361 3.58 17.20 5.98
C ASP A 361 2.86 15.92 5.54
N LEU A 362 2.76 14.91 6.42
CA LEU A 362 1.81 13.78 6.22
C LEU A 362 0.45 14.08 6.87
N ASP A 363 0.43 14.78 8.01
CA ASP A 363 -0.82 15.31 8.60
C ASP A 363 -1.31 16.60 7.90
N LYS A 364 -0.45 17.27 7.10
CA LYS A 364 -0.87 18.32 6.14
C LYS A 364 -1.22 17.77 4.76
N GLN A 365 -1.28 16.45 4.58
CA GLN A 365 -2.03 15.87 3.45
C GLN A 365 -3.54 15.85 3.69
N VAL A 366 -4.04 16.64 4.65
CA VAL A 366 -5.16 17.54 4.31
C VAL A 366 -4.59 18.58 3.34
N ILE A 367 -4.36 18.13 2.11
CA ILE A 367 -4.58 18.99 0.96
C ILE A 367 -6.03 19.44 1.21
N GLU A 368 -6.19 20.67 1.73
CA GLU A 368 -7.19 21.54 1.15
C GLU A 368 -7.04 21.26 -0.32
N PHE A 369 -7.95 20.45 -0.86
CA PHE A 369 -8.19 20.46 -2.28
C PHE A 369 -8.31 21.97 -2.51
N GLU A 370 -7.29 22.58 -3.10
CA GLU A 370 -7.51 23.71 -3.96
C GLU A 370 -8.41 23.09 -5.04
N TYR A 371 -9.69 23.01 -4.68
CA TYR A 371 -10.78 23.02 -5.58
C TYR A 371 -10.38 24.07 -6.58
N PHE A 372 -10.33 23.65 -7.83
CA PHE A 372 -10.69 24.48 -8.97
C PHE A 372 -11.41 25.71 -8.44
N ASN A 373 -10.70 26.82 -8.40
CA ASN A 373 -11.28 28.08 -7.98
C ASN A 373 -12.38 28.35 -9.01
N ASP A 374 -13.63 28.11 -8.61
CA ASP A 374 -14.83 28.20 -9.45
C ASP A 374 -15.05 29.60 -10.04
N LYS A 375 -14.16 30.55 -9.76
CA LYS A 375 -14.13 31.85 -10.42
C LYS A 375 -13.61 31.83 -11.86
N LEU A 376 -12.92 30.77 -12.31
CA LEU A 376 -12.45 30.70 -13.70
C LEU A 376 -13.33 29.85 -14.63
N LEU A 377 -14.27 29.06 -14.09
CA LEU A 377 -15.17 28.23 -14.91
C LEU A 377 -16.49 28.95 -15.27
N VAL A 378 -16.89 29.96 -14.50
CA VAL A 378 -18.03 30.83 -14.85
C VAL A 378 -17.66 31.78 -16.00
N ASP A 379 -16.39 32.18 -16.12
CA ASP A 379 -15.93 33.06 -17.21
C ASP A 379 -15.55 32.31 -18.51
N GLN A 380 -15.59 30.96 -18.53
CA GLN A 380 -15.31 30.15 -19.73
C GLN A 380 -16.49 29.28 -20.21
N LEU A 381 -17.65 29.34 -19.54
CA LEU A 381 -18.89 28.67 -19.96
C LEU A 381 -19.93 29.61 -20.59
N ASP A 382 -19.53 30.81 -21.03
CA ASP A 382 -20.40 31.70 -21.84
C ASP A 382 -20.25 31.47 -23.36
N PHE A 383 -19.61 30.37 -23.78
CA PHE A 383 -19.48 30.01 -25.21
C PHE A 383 -20.72 29.33 -25.80
N HIS A 384 -21.86 29.31 -25.09
CA HIS A 384 -23.13 28.85 -25.63
C HIS A 384 -24.12 29.98 -25.98
N SER A 385 -23.76 31.25 -25.80
CA SER A 385 -24.59 32.40 -26.17
C SER A 385 -24.15 33.18 -27.42
N LEU A 386 -23.04 32.79 -28.09
CA LEU A 386 -22.49 33.55 -29.22
C LEU A 386 -22.42 32.83 -30.59
N ILE A 387 -23.14 31.73 -30.78
CA ILE A 387 -23.32 31.10 -32.10
C ILE A 387 -24.78 30.68 -32.26
N ASN A 388 -25.70 31.65 -32.40
CA ASN A 388 -27.02 31.48 -33.04
C ASN A 388 -27.83 32.78 -33.16
N GLN A 389 -27.18 33.93 -33.33
CA GLN A 389 -27.82 35.11 -33.89
C GLN A 389 -26.92 35.64 -35.03
N ASP A 390 -27.56 36.03 -36.14
CA ASP A 390 -26.98 36.57 -37.39
C ASP A 390 -26.58 35.63 -38.54
N LEU A 391 -27.46 34.68 -38.88
CA LEU A 391 -27.61 34.23 -40.28
C LEU A 391 -29.09 34.01 -40.65
N ILE A 392 -29.92 35.06 -40.50
CA ILE A 392 -31.11 35.30 -41.33
C ILE A 392 -31.25 36.81 -41.55
N LYS A 393 -30.66 37.30 -42.63
CA LYS A 393 -31.25 38.27 -43.56
C LYS A 393 -30.51 38.21 -44.89
#